data_AF-A0A9D7E6I9-F1
#
_entry.id   AF-A0A9D7E6I9-F1
#
_cell.length_a   1.000
_cell.length_b   1.000
_cell.length_c   1.000
_cell.angle_alpha   90.00
_cell.angle_beta   90.00
_cell.angle_gamma   90.00
#
_symmetry.space_group_name_H-M   'P 1'
#
loop_
_entity.id
_entity.type
_entity.pdbx_description
1 polymer ?
#
loop_
_entity_poly.entity_id
_entity_poly.type
_entity_poly.pdbx_seq_one_letter_code
_entity_poly.pdbx_strand_id
1 'polypeptide(L)'
;MRITRRLEFDAGHRIPDHQSQCRHLHGHRYALEITLAGEVIEAAGSPINGMVMDFSEVKAIAKENLVDVWDHAFLAWRRDASVVGFLASLPGHKTVLLDDVPTAENLAIVAFRILDPLYGDRYGNHLELERVRLYETPNCWADAIRSELRTD
;
A
#
# COMPACT_ATOMS: atom_id res chain seq x y z
N MET A 1 18.46 -11.70 1.40
CA MET A 1 18.55 -10.69 0.32
C MET A 1 17.32 -9.80 0.37
N ARG A 2 17.36 -8.55 -0.15
CA ARG A 2 16.20 -7.65 -0.22
C ARG A 2 16.00 -7.14 -1.64
N ILE A 3 14.76 -7.15 -2.11
CA ILE A 3 14.37 -6.52 -3.39
C ILE A 3 13.28 -5.51 -3.13
N THR A 4 13.22 -4.43 -3.92
CA THR A 4 12.18 -3.40 -3.77
C THR A 4 11.56 -3.07 -5.13
N ARG A 5 10.23 -3.02 -5.17
CA ARG A 5 9.46 -2.59 -6.34
C ARG A 5 8.66 -1.34 -6.01
N ARG A 6 8.73 -0.33 -6.89
CA ARG A 6 7.96 0.90 -6.79
C ARG A 6 6.76 0.90 -7.75
N LEU A 7 5.63 1.40 -7.26
CA LEU A 7 4.36 1.61 -7.97
C LEU A 7 3.81 3.01 -7.61
N GLU A 8 2.87 3.51 -8.39
CA GLU A 8 2.24 4.82 -8.16
C GLU A 8 0.73 4.73 -8.40
N PHE A 9 -0.03 5.57 -7.70
CA PHE A 9 -1.48 5.73 -7.88
C PHE A 9 -1.89 7.15 -7.48
N ASP A 10 -2.98 7.63 -8.07
CA ASP A 10 -3.55 8.94 -7.76
C ASP A 10 -4.80 8.77 -6.91
N ALA A 11 -4.87 9.40 -5.74
CA ALA A 11 -6.03 9.27 -4.86
C ALA A 11 -6.37 10.56 -4.11
N GLY A 12 -7.65 10.77 -3.86
CA GLY A 12 -8.16 11.84 -3.00
C GLY A 12 -8.24 11.39 -1.54
N HIS A 13 -8.07 12.32 -0.60
CA HIS A 13 -8.30 12.07 0.83
C HIS A 13 -8.53 13.39 1.59
N ARG A 14 -8.75 13.27 2.90
CA ARG A 14 -8.57 14.36 3.87
C ARG A 14 -8.29 13.81 5.27
N ILE A 15 -7.75 14.67 6.15
CA ILE A 15 -7.51 14.40 7.57
C ILE A 15 -8.45 15.28 8.41
N PRO A 16 -9.62 14.78 8.87
CA PRO A 16 -10.72 15.64 9.35
C PRO A 16 -10.37 16.60 10.49
N ASP A 17 -9.62 16.13 11.48
CA ASP A 17 -9.29 16.91 12.69
C ASP A 17 -7.98 17.70 12.57
N HIS A 18 -7.38 17.76 11.37
CA HIS A 18 -6.08 18.39 11.18
C HIS A 18 -6.18 19.92 11.16
N GLN A 19 -5.22 20.61 11.80
CA GLN A 19 -5.22 22.08 11.83
C GLN A 19 -4.66 22.74 10.54
N SER A 20 -3.94 21.98 9.70
CA SER A 20 -3.39 22.46 8.43
C SER A 20 -4.39 22.39 7.26
N GLN A 21 -3.90 22.59 6.03
CA GLN A 21 -4.66 22.44 4.78
C GLN A 21 -5.17 21.01 4.53
N CYS A 22 -4.57 19.99 5.15
CA CYS A 22 -4.93 18.58 4.95
C CYS A 22 -6.35 18.22 5.41
N ARG A 23 -7.04 19.11 6.14
CA ARG A 23 -8.46 18.94 6.51
C ARG A 23 -9.44 19.12 5.35
N HIS A 24 -9.01 19.74 4.26
CA HIS A 24 -9.82 19.94 3.07
C HIS A 24 -9.77 18.70 2.17
N LEU A 25 -10.79 18.50 1.32
CA LEU A 25 -10.72 17.48 0.28
C LEU A 25 -9.61 17.87 -0.70
N HIS A 26 -8.64 16.99 -0.89
CA HIS A 26 -7.53 17.15 -1.82
C HIS A 26 -7.06 15.77 -2.28
N GLY A 27 -5.92 15.69 -2.95
CA GLY A 27 -5.36 14.42 -3.38
C GLY A 27 -3.87 14.51 -3.67
N HIS A 28 -3.28 13.33 -3.86
CA HIS A 28 -1.86 13.13 -4.06
C HIS A 28 -1.62 12.09 -5.16
N ARG A 29 -0.48 12.24 -5.83
CA ARG A 29 0.16 11.14 -6.54
C ARG A 29 1.01 10.38 -5.55
N TYR A 30 0.44 9.33 -4.99
CA TYR A 30 1.14 8.47 -4.06
C TYR A 30 2.16 7.60 -4.81
N ALA A 31 3.26 7.30 -4.13
CA ALA A 31 4.15 6.23 -4.56
C ALA A 31 4.29 5.18 -3.45
N LEU A 32 4.18 3.92 -3.84
CA LEU A 32 4.28 2.77 -2.96
C LEU A 32 5.55 2.01 -3.30
N GLU A 33 6.41 1.80 -2.31
CA GLU A 33 7.55 0.89 -2.41
C GLU A 33 7.30 -0.34 -1.55
N ILE A 34 7.45 -1.51 -2.16
CA ILE A 34 7.26 -2.82 -1.54
C ILE A 34 8.63 -3.47 -1.47
N THR A 35 9.16 -3.65 -0.27
CA THR A 35 10.42 -4.34 -0.01
C THR A 35 10.12 -5.76 0.47
N LEU A 36 10.57 -6.76 -0.29
CA LEU A 36 10.52 -8.17 0.11
C LEU A 36 11.90 -8.62 0.58
N ALA A 37 11.91 -9.45 1.62
CA ALA A 37 13.09 -10.16 2.10
C ALA A 37 12.95 -11.66 1.82
N GLY A 38 14.06 -12.30 1.47
CA GLY A 38 14.11 -13.74 1.23
C GLY A 38 15.49 -14.18 0.74
N GLU A 39 15.68 -15.48 0.61
CA GLU A 39 16.87 -16.08 0.03
C GLU A 39 16.82 -16.03 -1.50
N VAL A 40 17.99 -15.99 -2.12
CA VAL A 40 18.10 -16.10 -3.58
C VAL A 40 17.87 -17.57 -3.94
N ILE A 41 16.91 -17.83 -4.81
CA ILE A 41 16.52 -19.17 -5.21
C ILE A 41 17.64 -19.81 -6.03
N GLU A 42 18.14 -20.95 -5.57
CA GLU A 42 19.10 -21.79 -6.29
C GLU A 42 18.37 -22.99 -6.91
N ALA A 43 17.99 -22.86 -8.18
CA ALA A 43 17.22 -23.86 -8.91
C ALA A 43 17.64 -23.89 -10.39
N ALA A 44 18.84 -24.43 -10.67
CA ALA A 44 19.40 -24.46 -12.02
C ALA A 44 18.40 -25.02 -13.06
N GLY A 45 18.23 -24.30 -14.17
CA GLY A 45 17.26 -24.62 -15.22
C GLY A 45 15.85 -24.06 -15.00
N SER A 46 15.57 -23.45 -13.84
CA SER A 46 14.32 -22.74 -13.55
C SER A 46 14.39 -21.26 -13.95
N PRO A 47 13.30 -20.65 -14.48
CA PRO A 47 13.28 -19.23 -14.81
C PRO A 47 13.44 -18.30 -13.58
N ILE A 48 13.15 -18.79 -12.38
CA ILE A 48 13.30 -18.04 -11.12
C ILE A 48 14.68 -18.21 -10.46
N ASN A 49 15.58 -18.99 -11.08
CA ASN A 49 16.94 -19.18 -10.56
C ASN A 49 17.70 -17.85 -10.46
N GLY A 50 18.29 -17.58 -9.30
CA GLY A 50 19.01 -16.33 -9.05
C GLY A 50 18.12 -15.16 -8.62
N MET A 51 16.85 -15.41 -8.27
CA MET A 51 15.91 -14.37 -7.84
C MET A 51 15.45 -14.59 -6.39
N VAL A 52 15.04 -13.51 -5.71
CA VAL A 52 14.21 -13.62 -4.50
C VAL A 52 12.74 -13.86 -4.89
N MET A 53 12.28 -13.08 -5.86
CA MET A 53 10.98 -13.18 -6.54
C MET A 53 11.07 -12.38 -7.84
N ASP A 54 10.29 -12.73 -8.86
CA ASP A 54 10.22 -11.95 -10.10
C ASP A 54 9.53 -10.59 -9.85
N PHE A 55 10.16 -9.48 -10.26
CA PHE A 55 9.61 -8.13 -10.10
C PHE A 55 8.26 -7.91 -10.79
N SER A 56 7.97 -8.64 -11.87
CA SER A 56 6.68 -8.59 -12.56
C SER A 56 5.57 -9.23 -11.72
N GLU A 57 5.87 -10.28 -10.97
CA GLU A 57 4.92 -10.91 -10.04
C GLU A 57 4.68 -10.01 -8.82
N VAL A 58 5.74 -9.38 -8.27
CA VAL A 58 5.61 -8.35 -7.24
C VAL A 58 4.66 -7.24 -7.71
N LYS A 59 4.88 -6.73 -8.93
CA LYS A 59 4.02 -5.71 -9.53
C LYS A 59 2.58 -6.21 -9.68
N ALA A 60 2.35 -7.41 -10.21
CA ALA A 60 1.01 -7.92 -10.50
C ALA A 60 0.17 -8.05 -9.23
N ILE A 61 0.72 -8.68 -8.18
CA ILE A 61 0.05 -8.87 -6.89
C ILE A 61 -0.36 -7.52 -6.29
N ALA A 62 0.59 -6.58 -6.21
CA ALA A 62 0.31 -5.26 -5.65
C ALA A 62 -0.69 -4.45 -6.50
N LYS A 63 -0.63 -4.61 -7.82
CA LYS A 63 -1.53 -3.91 -8.74
C LYS A 63 -2.97 -4.34 -8.53
N GLU A 64 -3.21 -5.65 -8.57
CA GLU A 64 -4.54 -6.24 -8.45
C GLU A 64 -5.17 -5.99 -7.07
N ASN A 65 -4.40 -6.14 -6.00
CA ASN A 65 -4.94 -6.19 -4.65
C ASN A 65 -4.95 -4.86 -3.90
N LEU A 66 -4.22 -3.84 -4.40
CA LEU A 66 -4.08 -2.56 -3.69
C LEU A 66 -4.11 -1.37 -4.63
N VAL A 67 -3.14 -1.27 -5.56
CA VAL A 67 -2.94 -0.07 -6.38
C VAL A 67 -4.16 0.21 -7.25
N ASP A 68 -4.74 -0.78 -7.93
CA ASP A 68 -5.93 -0.57 -8.77
C ASP A 68 -7.19 -0.30 -7.95
N VAL A 69 -7.24 -0.78 -6.71
CA VAL A 69 -8.36 -0.50 -5.79
C VAL A 69 -8.31 0.95 -5.33
N TRP A 70 -7.11 1.48 -5.07
CA TRP A 70 -6.90 2.83 -4.54
C TRP A 70 -6.77 3.90 -5.63
N ASP A 71 -6.31 3.54 -6.82
CA ASP A 71 -6.12 4.47 -7.92
C ASP A 71 -7.45 5.09 -8.39
N HIS A 72 -7.44 6.40 -8.61
CA HIS A 72 -8.63 7.21 -8.92
C HIS A 72 -9.78 7.06 -7.90
N ALA A 73 -9.48 6.68 -6.66
CA ALA A 73 -10.46 6.61 -5.58
C ALA A 73 -10.33 7.80 -4.62
N PHE A 74 -11.37 8.04 -3.83
CA PHE A 74 -11.25 8.84 -2.61
C PHE A 74 -11.15 7.90 -1.40
N LEU A 75 -10.04 8.00 -0.67
CA LEU A 75 -9.76 7.26 0.55
C LEU A 75 -10.38 8.02 1.74
N ALA A 76 -11.48 7.49 2.27
CA ALA A 76 -12.25 8.15 3.33
C ALA A 76 -12.22 7.34 4.62
N TRP A 77 -12.00 8.02 5.74
CA TRP A 77 -12.22 7.43 7.05
C TRP A 77 -13.72 7.15 7.22
N ARG A 78 -14.09 5.91 7.54
CA ARG A 78 -15.49 5.47 7.66
C ARG A 78 -16.28 6.28 8.69
N ARG A 79 -15.62 6.85 9.71
CA ARG A 79 -16.27 7.66 10.75
C ARG A 79 -16.42 9.14 10.38
N ASP A 80 -15.86 9.59 9.26
CA ASP A 80 -16.12 10.92 8.72
C ASP A 80 -17.48 10.96 8.01
N ALA A 81 -18.56 10.97 8.81
CA ALA A 81 -19.92 10.84 8.32
C ALA A 81 -20.30 11.91 7.27
N SER A 82 -19.73 13.12 7.40
CA SER A 82 -19.99 14.23 6.47
C SER A 82 -19.46 13.96 5.06
N VAL A 83 -18.19 13.56 4.95
CA VAL A 83 -17.58 13.26 3.65
C VAL A 83 -18.08 11.94 3.11
N VAL A 84 -18.24 10.93 3.96
CA VAL A 84 -18.81 9.64 3.52
C VAL A 84 -20.21 9.84 2.95
N GLY A 85 -21.07 10.62 3.61
CA GLY A 85 -22.41 10.94 3.11
C GLY A 85 -22.38 11.73 1.80
N PHE A 86 -21.51 12.73 1.69
CA PHE A 86 -21.33 13.51 0.45
C PHE A 86 -20.88 12.62 -0.72
N LEU A 87 -19.82 11.82 -0.53
CA LEU A 87 -19.31 10.94 -1.59
C LEU A 87 -20.33 9.88 -2.00
N ALA A 88 -21.10 9.33 -1.05
CA ALA A 88 -22.16 8.38 -1.33
C ALA A 88 -23.34 8.99 -2.13
N SER A 89 -23.50 10.31 -2.10
CA SER A 89 -24.51 11.01 -2.91
C SER A 89 -24.14 11.13 -4.39
N LEU A 90 -22.88 10.81 -4.76
CA LEU A 90 -22.37 10.85 -6.13
C LEU A 90 -22.44 9.46 -6.78
N PRO A 91 -23.38 9.19 -7.72
CA PRO A 91 -23.54 7.86 -8.31
C PRO A 91 -22.27 7.39 -9.02
N GLY A 92 -21.81 6.19 -8.69
CA GLY A 92 -20.62 5.57 -9.31
C GLY A 92 -19.29 6.17 -8.86
N HIS A 93 -19.27 7.09 -7.90
CA HIS A 93 -18.02 7.61 -7.35
C HIS A 93 -17.23 6.51 -6.65
N LYS A 94 -15.93 6.39 -6.99
CA LYS A 94 -15.05 5.37 -6.42
C LYS A 94 -14.57 5.82 -5.04
N THR A 95 -15.11 5.22 -4.00
CA THR A 95 -14.76 5.53 -2.60
C THR A 95 -14.23 4.28 -1.91
N VAL A 96 -13.06 4.38 -1.28
CA VAL A 96 -12.51 3.35 -0.41
C VAL A 96 -12.70 3.78 1.04
N LEU A 97 -13.43 2.97 1.81
CA LEU A 97 -13.69 3.24 3.22
C LEU A 97 -12.63 2.54 4.09
N LEU A 98 -11.93 3.33 4.88
CA LEU A 98 -10.88 2.89 5.79
C LEU A 98 -11.37 2.98 7.24
N ASP A 99 -10.89 2.10 8.10
CA ASP A 99 -11.23 2.13 9.53
C ASP A 99 -10.43 3.17 10.31
N ASP A 100 -9.29 3.60 9.75
CA ASP A 100 -8.39 4.62 10.26
C ASP A 100 -8.43 5.91 9.40
N VAL A 101 -7.93 7.00 9.97
CA VAL A 101 -7.78 8.29 9.27
C VAL A 101 -6.73 8.13 8.15
N PRO A 102 -6.97 8.57 6.91
CA PRO A 102 -6.09 8.30 5.76
C PRO A 102 -4.83 9.19 5.75
N THR A 103 -4.04 9.15 6.81
CA THR A 103 -2.70 9.75 6.84
C THR A 103 -1.69 8.83 6.14
N ALA A 104 -0.52 9.35 5.76
CA ALA A 104 0.53 8.54 5.13
C ALA A 104 0.92 7.31 5.98
N GLU A 105 0.98 7.45 7.31
CA GLU A 105 1.32 6.39 8.25
C GLU A 105 0.27 5.28 8.27
N ASN A 106 -1.01 5.64 8.45
CA ASN A 106 -2.09 4.67 8.50
C ASN A 106 -2.26 3.97 7.14
N LEU A 107 -2.11 4.70 6.03
CA LEU A 107 -2.16 4.11 4.69
C LEU A 107 -1.00 3.13 4.46
N ALA A 108 0.22 3.43 4.94
CA ALA A 108 1.33 2.48 4.86
C ALA A 108 1.06 1.20 5.66
N ILE A 109 0.48 1.31 6.85
CA ILE A 109 0.10 0.16 7.70
C ILE A 109 -1.00 -0.67 7.04
N VAL A 110 -2.04 -0.02 6.51
CA VAL A 110 -3.13 -0.72 5.82
C VAL A 110 -2.61 -1.43 4.57
N ALA A 111 -1.77 -0.75 3.77
CA ALA A 111 -1.14 -1.36 2.60
C ALA A 111 -0.28 -2.57 2.99
N PHE A 112 0.51 -2.47 4.07
CA PHE A 112 1.26 -3.61 4.60
C PHE A 112 0.33 -4.78 4.95
N ARG A 113 -0.72 -4.54 5.75
CA ARG A 113 -1.66 -5.59 6.18
C ARG A 113 -2.37 -6.28 5.01
N ILE A 114 -2.69 -5.54 3.95
CA ILE A 114 -3.31 -6.08 2.74
C ILE A 114 -2.32 -6.97 1.97
N LEU A 115 -1.08 -6.50 1.82
CA LEU A 115 -0.07 -7.15 0.97
C LEU A 115 0.67 -8.29 1.65
N ASP A 116 0.86 -8.22 2.96
CA ASP A 116 1.64 -9.20 3.74
C ASP A 116 1.25 -10.66 3.45
N PRO A 117 -0.02 -11.07 3.64
CA PRO A 117 -0.42 -12.46 3.40
C PRO A 117 -0.29 -12.90 1.93
N LEU A 118 -0.14 -11.96 0.98
CA LEU A 118 -0.02 -12.25 -0.44
C LEU A 118 1.43 -12.52 -0.87
N TYR A 119 2.42 -12.10 -0.08
CA TYR A 119 3.85 -12.33 -0.30
C TYR A 119 4.45 -13.34 0.68
N GLY A 120 3.67 -14.37 1.04
CA GLY A 120 4.16 -15.48 1.86
C GLY A 120 5.12 -16.40 1.12
N ASP A 121 5.76 -17.30 1.87
CA ASP A 121 6.82 -18.21 1.39
C ASP A 121 6.35 -19.19 0.30
N ARG A 122 6.27 -18.69 -0.93
CA ARG A 122 5.74 -19.39 -2.10
C ARG A 122 6.75 -20.33 -2.76
N TYR A 123 8.03 -20.07 -2.54
CA TYR A 123 9.13 -20.81 -3.16
C TYR A 123 9.98 -21.59 -2.15
N GLY A 124 9.62 -21.58 -0.86
CA GLY A 124 10.43 -22.20 0.20
C GLY A 124 11.75 -21.48 0.43
N ASN A 125 11.83 -20.18 0.09
CA ASN A 125 13.02 -19.35 0.17
C ASN A 125 12.91 -18.30 1.29
N HIS A 126 12.05 -18.55 2.28
CA HIS A 126 11.80 -17.63 3.39
C HIS A 126 11.35 -16.25 2.90
N LEU A 127 10.52 -16.21 1.85
CA LEU A 127 9.98 -14.97 1.31
C LEU A 127 8.99 -14.34 2.30
N GLU A 128 9.18 -13.06 2.56
CA GLU A 128 8.28 -12.26 3.37
C GLU A 128 8.23 -10.80 2.90
N LEU A 129 7.09 -10.15 3.14
CA LEU A 129 6.99 -8.69 3.04
C LEU A 129 7.75 -8.06 4.21
N GLU A 130 8.87 -7.39 3.95
CA GLU A 130 9.66 -6.78 5.02
C GLU A 130 9.16 -5.37 5.34
N ARG A 131 8.84 -4.59 4.30
CA ARG A 131 8.49 -3.19 4.45
C ARG A 131 7.60 -2.70 3.33
N VAL A 132 6.64 -1.86 3.71
CA VAL A 132 5.91 -0.99 2.79
C VAL A 132 6.28 0.45 3.12
N ARG A 133 6.72 1.20 2.11
CA ARG A 133 6.88 2.65 2.20
C ARG A 133 5.85 3.34 1.33
N LEU A 134 5.16 4.31 1.89
CA LEU A 134 4.21 5.14 1.16
C LEU A 134 4.66 6.59 1.15
N TYR A 135 4.86 7.13 -0.03
CA TYR A 135 5.12 8.53 -0.29
C TYR A 135 3.80 9.26 -0.54
N GLU A 136 3.46 10.23 0.30
CA GLU A 136 2.32 11.15 0.06
C GLU A 136 2.74 12.27 -0.91
N THR A 137 4.00 12.68 -0.84
CA THR A 137 4.63 13.59 -1.80
C THR A 137 6.01 13.06 -2.15
N PRO A 138 6.70 13.60 -3.18
CA PRO A 138 8.07 13.19 -3.48
C PRO A 138 9.06 13.31 -2.31
N ASN A 139 8.75 14.16 -1.32
CA ASN A 139 9.64 14.50 -0.22
C ASN A 139 9.19 13.99 1.15
N CYS A 140 7.99 13.42 1.27
CA CYS A 140 7.42 12.94 2.55
C CYS A 140 6.89 11.52 2.41
N TRP A 141 7.28 10.63 3.31
CA TRP A 141 6.84 9.24 3.32
C TRP A 141 6.71 8.68 4.74
N ALA A 142 5.95 7.59 4.85
CA ALA A 142 5.89 6.74 6.04
C ALA A 142 6.34 5.32 5.70
N ASP A 143 6.96 4.65 6.67
CA ASP A 143 7.36 3.25 6.58
C ASP A 143 6.50 2.40 7.52
N ALA A 144 5.99 1.28 7.02
CA ALA A 144 5.44 0.20 7.81
C ALA A 144 6.40 -0.99 7.68
N ILE A 145 7.12 -1.30 8.77
CA ILE A 145 8.21 -2.29 8.80
C ILE A 145 7.77 -3.50 9.64
N ARG A 146 7.91 -4.72 9.11
CA ARG A 146 7.46 -5.96 9.79
C ARG A 146 7.90 -6.03 11.26
N SER A 147 9.16 -5.75 11.56
CA SER A 147 9.72 -5.85 12.92
C SER A 147 9.16 -4.82 13.90
N GLU A 148 8.51 -3.78 13.40
CA GLU A 148 7.94 -2.67 14.19
C GLU A 148 6.41 -2.78 14.30
N LEU A 149 5.78 -3.53 13.42
CA LEU A 149 4.35 -3.81 13.46
C LEU A 149 4.07 -4.89 14.50
N ARG A 150 3.24 -4.56 15.48
CA ARG A 150 2.73 -5.56 16.42
C ARG A 150 1.83 -6.52 15.64
N THR A 151 2.26 -7.77 15.55
CA THR A 151 1.36 -8.89 15.27
C THR A 151 0.52 -9.09 16.52
N ASP A 152 -0.72 -8.62 16.47
CA ASP A 152 -1.77 -9.07 17.39
C ASP A 152 -2.12 -10.53 17.11
#